data_AF-A0A2C8FE99-F1
#
_entry.id   AF-A0A2C8FE99-F1
#
_cell.length_a   1.000
_cell.length_b   1.000
_cell.length_c   1.000
_cell.angle_alpha   90.00
_cell.angle_beta   90.00
_cell.angle_gamma   90.00
#
_symmetry.space_group_name_H-M   'P 1'
#
loop_
_entity.id
_entity.type
_entity.pdbx_description
1 polymer ?
#
loop_
_entity_poly.entity_id
_entity_poly.type
_entity_poly.pdbx_seq_one_letter_code
_entity_poly.pdbx_strand_id
1 'polypeptide(L)'
;MSMRFDQDRKRIICRWEEPVKVVMNKKEGVINRSRMITVKVNDNGKLNSKDIRRHKKHPMFPYINRFNNMLNNYECFPQCEGQYKCAVCGEEHSVSPFFDTNTQSILWLCRDHLASSPSMDE
;
A
#
# COMPACT_ATOMS: atom_id res chain seq x y z
N MET A 1 -9.33 -2.45 -0.46
CA MET A 1 -7.87 -2.65 -0.64
C MET A 1 -7.19 -1.35 -0.27
N SER A 2 -6.05 -1.39 0.40
CA SER A 2 -5.19 -0.22 0.63
C SER A 2 -3.77 -0.49 0.17
N MET A 3 -3.09 0.55 -0.29
CA MET A 3 -1.70 0.44 -0.71
C MET A 3 -0.93 1.69 -0.31
N ARG A 4 0.24 1.51 0.30
CA ARG A 4 1.11 2.61 0.72
C ARG A 4 2.58 2.28 0.49
N PHE A 5 3.41 3.31 0.34
CA PHE A 5 4.85 3.16 0.39
C PHE A 5 5.37 3.49 1.78
N ASP A 6 6.08 2.56 2.37
CA ASP A 6 6.81 2.71 3.62
C ASP A 6 8.23 3.18 3.26
N GLN A 7 8.49 4.48 3.39
CA GLN A 7 9.76 5.10 2.98
C GLN A 7 10.93 4.55 3.82
N ASP A 8 10.76 4.45 5.15
CA ASP A 8 11.77 3.94 6.09
C ASP A 8 12.22 2.53 5.72
N ARG A 9 11.26 1.64 5.45
CA ARG A 9 11.54 0.24 5.14
C ARG A 9 11.77 -0.01 3.66
N LYS A 10 11.61 1.02 2.82
CA LYS A 10 11.64 0.98 1.35
C LYS A 10 10.76 -0.13 0.80
N ARG A 11 9.48 -0.14 1.18
CA ARG A 11 8.53 -1.21 0.86
C ARG A 11 7.17 -0.68 0.42
N ILE A 12 6.66 -1.20 -0.69
CA ILE A 12 5.24 -1.06 -1.02
C ILE A 12 4.47 -2.13 -0.26
N ILE A 13 3.46 -1.72 0.48
CA ILE A 13 2.58 -2.59 1.24
C ILE A 13 1.18 -2.50 0.64
N CYS A 14 0.68 -3.61 0.10
CA CYS A 14 -0.68 -3.78 -0.40
C CYS A 14 -1.45 -4.68 0.54
N ARG A 15 -2.57 -4.19 1.09
CA ARG A 15 -3.48 -4.91 1.98
C ARG A 15 -4.87 -5.01 1.35
N TRP A 16 -5.54 -6.14 1.56
CA TRP A 16 -6.92 -6.33 1.14
C TRP A 16 -7.62 -7.33 2.05
N GLU A 17 -8.94 -7.39 1.95
CA GLU A 17 -9.75 -8.40 2.62
C GLU A 17 -10.26 -9.41 1.61
N GLU A 18 -10.34 -10.66 2.04
CA GLU A 18 -10.87 -11.75 1.24
C GLU A 18 -11.83 -12.58 2.12
N PRO A 19 -13.04 -12.91 1.63
CA PRO A 19 -13.96 -13.76 2.37
C PRO A 19 -13.42 -15.18 2.43
N VAL A 20 -13.35 -15.74 3.62
CA VAL A 20 -12.86 -17.10 3.87
C VAL A 20 -13.92 -17.88 4.63
N LYS A 21 -14.22 -19.09 4.15
CA LYS A 21 -15.08 -20.03 4.87
C LYS A 21 -14.37 -20.50 6.14
N VAL A 22 -15.06 -20.41 7.26
CA VAL A 22 -14.61 -20.94 8.54
C VAL A 22 -15.64 -21.90 9.11
N VAL A 23 -15.17 -22.96 9.74
CA VAL A 23 -16.02 -23.92 10.44
C VAL A 23 -15.68 -23.83 11.92
N MET A 24 -16.65 -23.40 12.74
CA MET A 24 -16.53 -23.39 14.20
C MET A 24 -17.67 -24.20 14.78
N ASN A 25 -17.35 -25.20 15.62
CA ASN A 25 -18.34 -26.03 16.33
C ASN A 25 -19.45 -26.60 15.42
N LYS A 26 -19.05 -27.17 14.27
CA LYS A 26 -19.96 -27.72 13.22
C LYS A 26 -20.89 -26.70 12.55
N LYS A 27 -20.68 -25.40 12.77
CA LYS A 27 -21.37 -24.32 12.04
C LYS A 27 -20.40 -23.72 11.02
N GLU A 28 -20.87 -23.58 9.78
CA GLU A 28 -20.15 -22.88 8.72
C GLU A 28 -20.46 -21.37 8.78
N GLY A 29 -19.44 -20.55 8.55
CA GLY A 29 -19.57 -19.10 8.44
C GLY A 29 -18.58 -18.55 7.42
N VAL A 30 -18.73 -17.28 7.07
CA VAL A 30 -17.79 -16.53 6.23
C VAL A 30 -17.26 -15.37 7.05
N ILE A 31 -15.94 -15.26 7.14
CA ILE A 31 -15.28 -14.09 7.75
C ILE A 31 -14.42 -13.40 6.69
N ASN A 32 -14.34 -12.07 6.76
CA ASN A 32 -13.37 -11.33 5.96
C ASN A 32 -12.01 -11.44 6.63
N ARG A 33 -11.03 -12.01 5.93
CA ARG A 33 -9.68 -12.17 6.45
C ARG A 33 -8.74 -11.19 5.77
N SER A 34 -8.03 -10.42 6.58
CA SER A 34 -6.99 -9.52 6.09
C SER A 34 -5.84 -10.30 5.43
N ARG A 35 -5.36 -9.78 4.30
CA ARG A 35 -4.28 -10.30 3.47
C ARG A 35 -3.32 -9.17 3.13
N MET A 36 -2.07 -9.52 2.85
CA MET A 36 -1.03 -8.53 2.56
C MET A 36 0.03 -9.08 1.60
N ILE A 37 0.49 -8.22 0.69
CA ILE A 37 1.74 -8.39 -0.06
C ILE A 37 2.63 -7.19 0.24
N THR A 38 3.90 -7.49 0.52
CA THR A 38 4.93 -6.48 0.74
C THR A 38 6.05 -6.70 -0.26
N VAL A 39 6.34 -5.68 -1.06
CA VAL A 39 7.38 -5.72 -2.10
C VAL A 39 8.47 -4.70 -1.74
N LYS A 40 9.71 -5.15 -1.68
CA LYS A 40 10.85 -4.25 -1.48
C LYS A 40 11.10 -3.42 -2.73
N VAL A 41 11.38 -2.14 -2.53
CA VAL A 41 11.80 -1.20 -3.58
C VAL A 41 13.25 -0.81 -3.32
N ASN A 42 14.03 -0.68 -4.38
CA ASN A 42 15.41 -0.19 -4.30
C ASN A 42 15.45 1.33 -4.46
N ASP A 43 16.60 1.91 -4.16
CA ASP A 43 16.84 3.36 -4.19
C ASP A 43 16.66 3.98 -5.59
N ASN A 44 16.75 3.16 -6.64
CA ASN A 44 16.47 3.55 -8.03
C ASN A 44 15.01 3.32 -8.46
N GLY A 45 14.10 3.12 -7.51
CA GLY A 45 12.67 2.90 -7.77
C GLY A 45 12.30 1.56 -8.41
N LYS A 46 13.26 0.65 -8.56
CA LYS A 46 13.00 -0.70 -9.09
C LYS A 46 12.50 -1.63 -7.98
N LEU A 47 11.43 -2.37 -8.26
CA LEU A 47 10.95 -3.44 -7.40
C LEU A 47 11.98 -4.58 -7.33
N ASN A 48 12.07 -5.23 -6.17
CA ASN A 48 13.01 -6.33 -5.96
C ASN A 48 12.67 -7.55 -6.85
N SER A 49 13.65 -8.06 -7.60
CA SER A 49 13.46 -9.17 -8.54
C SER A 49 12.99 -10.49 -7.90
N LYS A 50 13.31 -10.74 -6.61
CA LYS A 50 12.80 -11.92 -5.89
C LYS A 50 11.32 -11.77 -5.57
N ASP A 51 10.90 -10.59 -5.13
CA ASP A 51 9.51 -10.29 -4.83
C ASP A 51 8.66 -10.25 -6.11
N ILE A 52 9.18 -9.67 -7.21
CA ILE A 52 8.53 -9.74 -8.53
C ILE A 52 8.26 -11.19 -8.91
N ARG A 53 9.29 -12.06 -8.88
CA ARG A 53 9.13 -13.48 -9.26
C ARG A 53 8.10 -14.20 -8.39
N ARG A 54 8.09 -13.93 -7.09
CA ARG A 54 7.14 -14.52 -6.13
C ARG A 54 5.70 -14.09 -6.40
N HIS A 55 5.49 -12.82 -6.74
CA HIS A 55 4.14 -12.23 -6.79
C HIS A 55 3.62 -11.95 -8.21
N LYS A 56 4.39 -12.18 -9.27
CA LYS A 56 4.03 -11.86 -10.67
C LYS A 56 2.65 -12.36 -11.10
N LYS A 57 2.21 -13.53 -10.60
CA LYS A 57 0.92 -14.14 -10.93
C LYS A 57 -0.21 -13.76 -9.97
N HIS A 58 0.07 -12.98 -8.93
CA HIS A 58 -0.94 -12.60 -7.94
C HIS A 58 -1.85 -11.48 -8.47
N PRO A 59 -3.18 -11.55 -8.29
CA PRO A 59 -4.11 -10.54 -8.81
C PRO A 59 -3.85 -9.11 -8.35
N MET A 60 -3.26 -8.94 -7.16
CA MET A 60 -2.89 -7.62 -6.62
C MET A 60 -1.59 -7.04 -7.19
N PHE A 61 -0.74 -7.86 -7.81
CA PHE A 61 0.59 -7.42 -8.28
C PHE A 61 0.56 -6.35 -9.39
N PRO A 62 -0.37 -6.38 -10.36
CA PRO A 62 -0.54 -5.28 -11.33
C PRO A 62 -0.75 -3.92 -10.68
N TYR A 63 -1.54 -3.85 -9.60
CA TYR A 63 -1.76 -2.60 -8.85
C TYR A 63 -0.49 -2.12 -8.14
N ILE A 64 0.29 -3.05 -7.57
CA ILE A 64 1.59 -2.74 -6.96
C ILE A 64 2.54 -2.16 -8.00
N ASN A 65 2.61 -2.76 -9.18
CA ASN A 65 3.47 -2.28 -10.25
C ASN A 65 3.03 -0.90 -10.76
N ARG A 66 1.72 -0.67 -10.88
CA ARG A 66 1.16 0.64 -11.25
C ARG A 66 1.51 1.70 -10.21
N PHE A 67 1.31 1.42 -8.93
CA PHE A 67 1.65 2.35 -7.85
C PHE A 67 3.15 2.65 -7.84
N ASN A 68 4.01 1.65 -8.04
CA ASN A 68 5.45 1.86 -8.18
C ASN A 68 5.80 2.78 -9.36
N ASN A 69 5.16 2.59 -10.52
CA ASN A 69 5.39 3.45 -11.69
C ASN A 69 4.97 4.89 -11.40
N MET A 70 3.87 5.09 -10.68
CA MET A 70 3.45 6.43 -10.25
C MET A 70 4.49 7.05 -9.31
N LEU A 71 4.99 6.32 -8.32
CA LEU A 71 6.06 6.80 -7.43
C LEU A 71 7.32 7.21 -8.20
N ASN A 72 7.68 6.48 -9.26
CA ASN A 72 8.79 6.85 -10.13
C ASN A 72 8.52 8.16 -10.89
N ASN A 73 7.29 8.37 -11.37
CA ASN A 73 6.90 9.62 -12.05
C ASN A 73 6.91 10.83 -11.09
N TYR A 74 6.69 10.61 -9.80
CA TYR A 74 6.82 11.62 -8.74
C TYR A 74 8.25 11.76 -8.21
N GLU A 75 9.22 11.09 -8.83
CA GLU A 75 10.63 11.09 -8.42
C GLU A 75 10.81 10.72 -6.93
N CYS A 76 9.95 9.84 -6.40
CA CYS A 76 9.90 9.63 -4.95
C CYS A 76 11.10 8.82 -4.38
N PHE A 77 11.98 8.30 -5.24
CA PHE A 77 13.11 7.46 -4.83
C PHE A 77 14.43 8.23 -4.98
N PRO A 78 15.37 8.10 -4.02
CA PRO A 78 15.36 7.17 -2.89
C PRO A 78 14.50 7.60 -1.69
N GLN A 79 14.12 8.88 -1.61
CA GLN A 79 13.29 9.45 -0.56
C GLN A 79 12.53 10.67 -1.08
N CYS A 80 11.31 10.86 -0.62
CA CYS A 80 10.46 12.00 -1.00
C CYS A 80 9.76 12.65 0.19
N GLU A 81 10.22 12.31 1.39
CA GLU A 81 9.84 12.97 2.63
C GLU A 81 10.16 14.47 2.57
N GLY A 82 9.24 15.30 3.09
CA GLY A 82 9.34 16.76 3.08
C GLY A 82 9.05 17.42 1.73
N GLN A 83 8.88 16.67 0.64
CA GLN A 83 8.54 17.24 -0.68
C GLN A 83 7.03 17.46 -0.87
N TYR A 84 6.21 16.70 -0.15
CA TYR A 84 4.76 16.67 -0.31
C TYR A 84 4.05 16.91 1.01
N LYS A 85 2.87 17.54 0.94
CA LYS A 85 2.03 17.83 2.10
C LYS A 85 0.87 16.86 2.20
N CYS A 86 0.39 16.62 3.41
CA CYS A 86 -0.80 15.85 3.64
C CYS A 86 -2.00 16.50 2.94
N ALA A 87 -2.71 15.75 2.10
CA ALA A 87 -3.89 16.20 1.37
C ALA A 87 -5.08 16.57 2.27
N VAL A 88 -5.05 16.18 3.55
CA VAL A 88 -6.15 16.42 4.51
C VAL A 88 -5.85 17.60 5.44
N CYS A 89 -4.70 17.60 6.12
CA CYS A 89 -4.35 18.65 7.10
C CYS A 89 -3.21 19.58 6.68
N GLY A 90 -2.55 19.34 5.55
CA GLY A 90 -1.41 20.14 5.10
C GLY A 90 -0.09 19.91 5.84
N GLU A 91 -0.03 18.96 6.78
CA GLU A 91 1.21 18.56 7.48
C GLU A 91 2.30 18.14 6.48
N GLU A 92 3.55 18.50 6.75
CA GLU A 92 4.71 18.20 5.90
C GLU A 92 5.54 17.02 6.43
N HIS A 93 5.45 16.75 7.74
CA HIS A 93 6.21 15.69 8.38
C HIS A 93 5.53 14.33 8.29
N SER A 94 6.34 13.27 8.14
CA SER A 94 5.86 11.89 8.12
C SER A 94 4.75 11.63 7.08
N VAL A 95 4.81 12.35 5.97
CA VAL A 95 3.88 12.20 4.85
C VAL A 95 4.34 11.04 3.99
N SER A 96 3.44 10.09 3.73
CA SER A 96 3.71 8.95 2.86
C SER A 96 2.69 8.88 1.72
N PRO A 97 3.11 8.37 0.55
CA PRO A 97 2.19 8.20 -0.55
C PRO A 97 1.29 6.99 -0.29
N PHE A 98 0.00 7.22 -0.51
CA PHE A 98 -1.10 6.28 -0.38
C PHE A 98 -1.81 6.19 -1.72
N PHE A 99 -2.12 4.98 -2.17
CA PHE A 99 -2.87 4.75 -3.39
C PHE A 99 -4.36 4.85 -3.10
N ASP A 100 -5.02 5.89 -3.61
CA ASP A 100 -6.46 5.98 -3.57
C ASP A 100 -7.06 5.10 -4.67
N THR A 101 -7.80 4.08 -4.26
CA THR A 101 -8.45 3.14 -5.18
C THR A 101 -9.60 3.77 -5.96
N ASN A 102 -10.21 4.83 -5.44
CA ASN A 102 -11.35 5.49 -6.07
C ASN A 102 -10.91 6.34 -7.26
N THR A 103 -9.93 7.22 -7.03
CA THR A 103 -9.38 8.09 -8.08
C THR A 103 -8.24 7.45 -8.86
N GLN A 104 -7.74 6.29 -8.43
CA GLN A 104 -6.55 5.64 -8.97
C GLN A 104 -5.31 6.54 -9.00
N SER A 105 -5.18 7.40 -7.99
CA SER A 105 -4.14 8.42 -7.85
C SER A 105 -3.34 8.25 -6.55
N ILE A 106 -2.22 8.98 -6.42
CA ILE A 106 -1.48 9.05 -5.16
C ILE A 106 -2.06 10.20 -4.33
N LEU A 107 -2.46 9.88 -3.11
CA LEU A 107 -2.70 10.84 -2.05
C LEU A 107 -1.52 10.83 -1.09
N TRP A 108 -1.02 12.01 -0.75
CA TRP A 108 0.01 12.17 0.25
C TRP A 108 -0.66 12.32 1.60
N LEU A 109 -0.42 11.41 2.55
CA LEU A 109 -1.10 11.38 3.84
C LEU A 109 -0.08 11.33 4.98
N CYS A 110 -0.27 12.17 6.00
CA CYS A 110 0.49 12.06 7.23
C CYS A 110 0.08 10.81 8.02
N ARG A 111 0.83 10.48 9.07
CA ARG A 111 0.61 9.30 9.91
C ARG A 111 -0.83 9.20 10.44
N ASP A 112 -1.40 10.30 10.90
CA ASP A 112 -2.75 10.30 11.50
C ASP A 112 -3.82 9.99 10.46
N HIS A 113 -3.71 10.61 9.28
CA HIS A 113 -4.64 10.37 8.17
C HIS A 113 -4.43 9.04 7.45
N LEU A 114 -3.24 8.43 7.58
CA LEU A 114 -3.02 7.05 7.16
C LEU A 114 -3.73 6.06 8.08
N ALA A 115 -3.76 6.34 9.38
CA ALA A 115 -4.47 5.52 10.36
C ALA A 115 -5.99 5.63 10.21
N SER A 116 -6.49 6.82 9.86
CA SER A 116 -7.92 7.07 9.64
C SER A 116 -8.42 6.79 8.22
N SER A 117 -7.52 6.47 7.27
CA SER A 117 -7.90 6.10 5.90
C SER A 117 -8.65 4.75 5.92
N PRO A 118 -9.71 4.52 5.10
CA PRO A 118 -10.74 3.47 5.28
C PRO A 118 -10.27 2.01 5.08
N SER A 119 -9.13 1.64 5.64
CA SER A 119 -8.61 0.27 5.66
C SER A 119 -8.16 -0.17 7.05
N MET A 120 -8.56 0.59 8.07
CA MET A 120 -8.27 0.36 9.48
C MET A 120 -9.54 0.70 10.26
N ASP A 121 -10.57 -0.15 10.13
CA ASP A 121 -11.53 -0.25 11.22
C ASP A 121 -10.79 -1.02 12.34
N GLU A 122 -10.56 -0.34 13.47
CA GLU A 122 -10.44 -1.02 14.76
C GLU A 122 -11.78 -1.63 15.17
#